data_AF-A0A6A5YBS0-F1
#
_entry.id   AF-A0A6A5YBS0-F1
#
_cell.length_a   1.000
_cell.length_b   1.000
_cell.length_c   1.000
_cell.angle_alpha   90.00
_cell.angle_beta   90.00
_cell.angle_gamma   90.00
#
_symmetry.space_group_name_H-M   'P 1'
#
loop_
_entity.id
_entity.type
_entity.pdbx_description
1 polymer ?
#
loop_
_entity_poly.entity_id
_entity_poly.type
_entity_poly.pdbx_seq_one_letter_code
_entity_poly.pdbx_strand_id
1 'polypeptide(L)'
;MESGLLESRQTLPPFDDNYYYTIHAKVYPKRFLTSGINRPGDINVTEEGLSSGNWQFYFQGGRFFIRNYDYLSPWQLGIDINDRSVPRMMRSSGSLGQQWTLTRQGDDGWLWTNGLLGNESYLALSELNTVPGMQTSKENALWDIQVNPSAERPKDGGMFTDVPNFEVATTSTSSSMSSTSLTSASTSPTQSLGNPNDNNPGGKSANGISTPAIAGIAIGGVGFIVICAALVFFLCRGRRRKGEDKGKGKGKRPVVPEKVDNEYYRHEAPARVELSSEATLAEMEASREPVELLPSPVKGRQ
;
A
#
# COMPACT_ATOMS: atom_id res chain seq x y z
N MET A 1 -37.40 2.50 9.14
CA MET A 1 -37.30 1.05 8.86
C MET A 1 -36.46 0.90 7.61
N GLU A 2 -35.13 1.01 7.73
CA GLU A 2 -34.19 0.66 6.65
C GLU A 2 -33.93 -0.84 6.77
N SER A 3 -34.74 -1.63 6.08
CA SER A 3 -34.54 -3.07 5.95
C SER A 3 -33.28 -3.32 5.14
N GLY A 4 -32.31 -3.98 5.79
CA GLY A 4 -31.02 -4.34 5.24
C GLY A 4 -31.12 -5.01 3.88
N LEU A 5 -30.54 -4.35 2.89
CA LEU A 5 -29.97 -5.02 1.74
C LEU A 5 -28.88 -5.94 2.30
N LEU A 6 -29.22 -7.22 2.48
CA LEU A 6 -28.25 -8.29 2.59
C LEU A 6 -27.43 -8.24 1.29
N GLU A 7 -26.30 -7.54 1.35
CA GLU A 7 -25.25 -7.61 0.34
C GLU A 7 -25.03 -9.08 0.01
N SER A 8 -25.44 -9.44 -1.20
CA SER A 8 -25.24 -10.74 -1.79
C SER A 8 -23.77 -11.11 -1.60
N ARG A 9 -23.50 -12.07 -0.72
CA ARG A 9 -22.17 -12.66 -0.54
C ARG A 9 -21.72 -13.19 -1.90
N GLN A 10 -20.87 -12.44 -2.59
CA GLN A 10 -20.22 -12.92 -3.80
C GLN A 10 -19.42 -14.17 -3.43
N THR A 11 -19.86 -15.34 -3.90
CA THR A 11 -19.23 -16.63 -3.60
C THR A 11 -17.96 -16.85 -4.43
N LEU A 12 -17.72 -16.03 -5.45
CA LEU A 12 -16.52 -16.07 -6.27
C LEU A 12 -15.72 -14.77 -6.09
N PRO A 13 -14.39 -14.85 -6.00
CA PRO A 13 -13.56 -13.66 -5.95
C PRO A 13 -13.77 -12.86 -7.25
N PRO A 14 -13.90 -11.52 -7.16
CA PRO A 14 -14.12 -10.65 -8.31
C PRO A 14 -12.95 -10.57 -9.31
N PHE A 15 -11.80 -11.16 -8.98
CA PHE A 15 -10.60 -11.15 -9.80
C PHE A 15 -10.16 -12.58 -10.08
N ASP A 16 -9.82 -12.84 -11.34
CA ASP A 16 -9.17 -14.06 -11.79
C ASP A 16 -7.65 -13.92 -11.61
N ASP A 17 -7.04 -14.88 -10.90
CA ASP A 17 -5.62 -14.90 -10.56
C ASP A 17 -4.71 -15.21 -11.77
N ASN A 18 -5.27 -15.62 -12.90
CA ASN A 18 -4.55 -15.86 -14.15
C ASN A 18 -4.24 -14.58 -14.94
N TYR A 19 -4.68 -13.42 -14.47
CA TYR A 19 -4.50 -12.15 -15.15
C TYR A 19 -3.70 -11.16 -14.29
N TYR A 20 -2.97 -10.28 -15.00
CA TYR A 20 -2.46 -9.05 -14.41
C TYR A 20 -3.45 -7.91 -14.60
N TYR A 21 -3.40 -6.98 -13.66
CA TYR A 21 -4.28 -5.82 -13.60
C TYR A 21 -3.47 -4.55 -13.40
N THR A 22 -3.97 -3.43 -13.91
CA THR A 22 -3.54 -2.09 -13.53
C THR A 22 -4.52 -1.50 -12.53
N ILE A 23 -4.00 -0.70 -11.60
CA ILE A 23 -4.77 -0.14 -10.49
C ILE A 23 -4.70 1.38 -10.59
N HIS A 24 -5.76 2.02 -11.06
CA HIS A 24 -5.81 3.46 -11.32
C HIS A 24 -6.42 4.20 -10.14
N ALA A 25 -5.81 5.30 -9.71
CA ALA A 25 -6.42 6.17 -8.72
C ALA A 25 -7.60 6.89 -9.38
N LYS A 26 -8.82 6.75 -8.86
CA LYS A 26 -9.99 7.33 -9.54
C LYS A 26 -9.95 8.86 -9.65
N VAL A 27 -9.34 9.51 -8.66
CA VAL A 27 -9.09 10.97 -8.66
C VAL A 27 -8.10 11.40 -9.77
N TYR A 28 -7.22 10.49 -10.21
CA TYR A 28 -6.25 10.72 -11.29
C TYR A 28 -6.23 9.53 -12.25
N PRO A 29 -7.21 9.40 -13.17
CA PRO A 29 -7.41 8.18 -13.95
C PRO A 29 -6.24 7.82 -14.87
N LYS A 30 -5.40 8.80 -15.23
CA LYS A 30 -4.17 8.57 -16.01
C LYS A 30 -3.03 7.98 -15.20
N ARG A 31 -3.14 7.97 -13.87
CA ARG A 31 -2.12 7.47 -12.97
C ARG A 31 -2.52 6.14 -12.38
N PHE A 32 -1.57 5.22 -12.32
CA PHE A 32 -1.77 3.91 -11.74
C PHE A 32 -0.66 3.54 -10.76
N LEU A 33 -1.02 2.64 -9.85
CA LEU A 33 -0.15 2.11 -8.82
C LEU A 33 1.02 1.36 -9.46
N THR A 34 2.22 1.71 -9.07
CA THR A 34 3.47 1.10 -9.51
C THR A 34 4.34 0.77 -8.31
N SER A 35 5.30 -0.13 -8.52
CA SER A 35 6.35 -0.42 -7.56
C SER A 35 7.74 -0.07 -8.11
N GLY A 36 8.72 0.10 -7.23
CA GLY A 36 10.13 0.06 -7.63
C GLY A 36 10.73 1.32 -8.28
N ILE A 37 9.96 2.41 -8.42
CA ILE A 37 10.40 3.57 -9.22
C ILE A 37 11.58 4.33 -8.58
N ASN A 38 11.49 4.60 -7.28
CA ASN A 38 12.55 5.32 -6.57
C ASN A 38 13.55 4.36 -5.93
N ARG A 39 13.06 3.26 -5.38
CA ARG A 39 13.82 2.19 -4.76
C ARG A 39 13.07 0.87 -4.94
N PRO A 40 13.78 -0.27 -4.98
CA PRO A 40 13.13 -1.57 -4.98
C PRO A 40 12.11 -1.69 -3.84
N GLY A 41 10.86 -1.95 -4.20
CA GLY A 41 9.74 -2.13 -3.28
C GLY A 41 9.01 -0.88 -2.80
N ASP A 42 9.45 0.32 -3.16
CA ASP A 42 8.69 1.54 -2.91
C ASP A 42 7.41 1.53 -3.76
N ILE A 43 6.30 1.97 -3.18
CA ILE A 43 5.01 2.09 -3.86
C ILE A 43 4.78 3.54 -4.27
N ASN A 44 4.34 3.73 -5.51
CA ASN A 44 4.12 5.05 -6.08
C ASN A 44 2.95 5.01 -7.07
N VAL A 45 2.54 6.17 -7.56
CA VAL A 45 1.49 6.31 -8.57
C VAL A 45 2.04 7.14 -9.72
N THR A 46 2.05 6.58 -10.94
CA THR A 46 2.68 7.20 -12.12
C THR A 46 1.82 7.14 -13.37
N GLU A 47 2.16 7.97 -14.36
CA GLU A 47 1.44 8.09 -15.63
C GLU A 47 2.00 7.17 -16.72
N GLU A 48 3.25 6.73 -16.58
CA GLU A 48 3.94 5.95 -17.61
C GLU A 48 3.70 4.45 -17.45
N GLY A 49 3.32 3.79 -18.56
CA GLY A 49 3.16 2.35 -18.74
C GLY A 49 4.41 1.54 -18.40
N LEU A 50 4.65 1.25 -17.11
CA LEU A 50 5.75 0.42 -16.65
C LEU A 50 5.29 -1.00 -16.33
N SER A 51 6.18 -1.98 -16.49
CA SER A 51 5.93 -3.37 -16.07
C SER A 51 5.58 -3.47 -14.59
N SER A 52 6.15 -2.58 -13.77
CA SER A 52 5.88 -2.46 -12.34
C SER A 52 4.47 -2.02 -11.98
N GLY A 53 3.66 -1.62 -12.97
CA GLY A 53 2.23 -1.31 -12.81
C GLY A 53 1.30 -2.50 -12.94
N ASN A 54 1.84 -3.70 -13.16
CA ASN A 54 1.06 -4.92 -13.33
C ASN A 54 1.00 -5.70 -12.02
N TRP A 55 -0.22 -5.97 -11.58
CA TRP A 55 -0.50 -6.58 -10.29
C TRP A 55 -1.37 -7.82 -10.45
N GLN A 56 -1.08 -8.86 -9.69
CA GLN A 56 -1.92 -10.05 -9.58
C GLN A 56 -2.68 -9.99 -8.24
N PHE A 57 -3.97 -10.33 -8.28
CA PHE A 57 -4.80 -10.51 -7.10
C PHE A 57 -4.98 -11.99 -6.82
N TYR A 58 -4.28 -12.50 -5.80
CA TYR A 58 -4.41 -13.89 -5.36
C TYR A 58 -5.35 -13.98 -4.16
N PHE A 59 -6.40 -14.80 -4.23
CA PHE A 59 -7.44 -14.87 -3.18
C PHE A 59 -7.28 -16.13 -2.33
N GLN A 60 -7.11 -15.94 -1.02
CA GLN A 60 -6.95 -17.03 -0.06
C GLN A 60 -7.64 -16.66 1.26
N GLY A 61 -8.47 -17.56 1.78
CA GLY A 61 -9.08 -17.38 3.11
C GLY A 61 -9.97 -16.13 3.26
N GLY A 62 -10.60 -15.63 2.19
CA GLY A 62 -11.42 -14.42 2.25
C GLY A 62 -10.62 -13.11 2.20
N ARG A 63 -9.35 -13.17 1.78
CA ARG A 63 -8.43 -12.04 1.70
C ARG A 63 -7.66 -12.08 0.39
N PHE A 64 -7.18 -10.91 -0.04
CA PHE A 64 -6.32 -10.76 -1.20
C PHE A 64 -4.86 -10.60 -0.81
N PHE A 65 -4.01 -11.31 -1.53
CA PHE A 65 -2.56 -11.19 -1.57
C PHE A 65 -2.21 -10.55 -2.91
N ILE A 66 -1.59 -9.37 -2.88
CA ILE A 66 -1.42 -8.54 -4.07
C ILE A 66 0.05 -8.57 -4.49
N ARG A 67 0.35 -9.24 -5.60
CA ARG A 67 1.72 -9.53 -6.05
C ARG A 67 2.05 -8.66 -7.27
N ASN A 68 3.31 -8.28 -7.41
CA ASN A 68 3.74 -7.43 -8.53
C ASN A 68 4.42 -8.25 -9.62
N TYR A 69 4.18 -7.90 -10.88
CA TYR A 69 4.80 -8.55 -12.04
C TYR A 69 6.34 -8.58 -11.98
N ASP A 70 6.99 -7.49 -11.56
CA ASP A 70 8.45 -7.40 -11.56
C ASP A 70 9.09 -8.15 -10.39
N TYR A 71 8.35 -8.37 -9.29
CA TYR A 71 8.87 -8.96 -8.06
C TYR A 71 8.42 -10.42 -7.85
N LEU A 72 7.43 -10.88 -8.63
CA LEU A 72 6.89 -12.23 -8.63
C LEU A 72 6.37 -12.66 -7.24
N SER A 73 6.25 -13.98 -7.03
CA SER A 73 5.66 -14.57 -5.83
C SER A 73 6.40 -14.39 -4.51
N PRO A 74 7.73 -14.12 -4.44
CA PRO A 74 8.38 -13.91 -3.15
C PRO A 74 8.03 -12.58 -2.48
N TRP A 75 7.36 -11.66 -3.19
CA TRP A 75 7.05 -10.32 -2.72
C TRP A 75 5.58 -9.97 -2.96
N GLN A 76 5.01 -9.23 -2.03
CA GLN A 76 3.63 -8.74 -2.13
C GLN A 76 3.47 -7.38 -1.46
N LEU A 77 2.42 -6.68 -1.86
CA LEU A 77 2.01 -5.43 -1.24
C LEU A 77 1.59 -5.68 0.21
N GLY A 78 2.11 -4.88 1.13
CA GLY A 78 1.73 -4.95 2.53
C GLY A 78 2.05 -3.68 3.29
N ILE A 79 1.76 -3.73 4.58
CA ILE A 79 1.96 -2.67 5.56
C ILE A 79 2.80 -3.24 6.70
N ASP A 80 3.84 -2.50 7.07
CA ASP A 80 4.72 -2.89 8.18
C ASP A 80 4.05 -2.54 9.52
N ILE A 81 4.21 -3.40 10.52
CA ILE A 81 3.65 -3.15 11.86
C ILE A 81 4.22 -1.89 12.52
N ASN A 82 5.46 -1.53 12.16
CA ASN A 82 6.18 -0.36 12.64
C ASN A 82 5.92 0.89 11.79
N ASP A 83 5.42 0.72 10.56
CA ASP A 83 5.04 1.81 9.67
C ASP A 83 3.70 1.50 9.01
N ARG A 84 2.64 1.85 9.75
CA ARG A 84 1.26 1.57 9.41
C ARG A 84 0.68 2.52 8.36
N SER A 85 1.46 3.51 7.92
CA SER A 85 0.96 4.62 7.11
C SER A 85 1.23 4.44 5.62
N VAL A 86 2.35 3.80 5.26
CA VAL A 86 2.81 3.72 3.87
C VAL A 86 2.97 2.26 3.44
N PRO A 87 2.19 1.80 2.45
CA PRO A 87 2.34 0.46 1.91
C PRO A 87 3.68 0.30 1.18
N ARG A 88 4.19 -0.93 1.17
CA ARG A 88 5.45 -1.29 0.51
C ARG A 88 5.41 -2.73 -0.01
N MET A 89 6.32 -3.06 -0.92
CA MET A 89 6.57 -4.47 -1.23
C MET A 89 7.34 -5.12 -0.07
N MET A 90 6.83 -6.25 0.40
CA MET A 90 7.39 -7.02 1.51
C MET A 90 7.53 -8.47 1.09
N ARG A 91 8.45 -9.23 1.73
CA ARG A 91 8.54 -10.67 1.51
C ARG A 91 7.21 -11.34 1.86
N SER A 92 6.74 -12.23 1.00
CA SER A 92 5.45 -12.90 1.15
C SER A 92 5.35 -13.68 2.45
N SER A 93 4.25 -13.44 3.17
CA SER A 93 3.90 -14.06 4.44
C SER A 93 2.39 -14.02 4.61
N GLY A 94 1.84 -14.92 5.42
CA GLY A 94 0.42 -14.90 5.76
C GLY A 94 0.05 -13.83 6.79
N SER A 95 0.93 -12.88 7.10
CA SER A 95 0.71 -11.86 8.14
C SER A 95 -0.42 -10.89 7.82
N LEU A 96 -1.11 -10.40 8.85
CA LEU A 96 -2.24 -9.46 8.69
C LEU A 96 -1.89 -8.21 7.87
N GLY A 97 -0.65 -7.71 7.98
CA GLY A 97 -0.18 -6.53 7.24
C GLY A 97 -0.14 -6.71 5.73
N GLN A 98 -0.16 -7.94 5.23
CA GLN A 98 -0.11 -8.23 3.79
C GLN A 98 -1.43 -8.80 3.24
N GLN A 99 -2.47 -8.85 4.08
CA GLN A 99 -3.81 -9.29 3.70
C GLN A 99 -4.68 -8.06 3.40
N TRP A 100 -5.30 -8.05 2.22
CA TRP A 100 -6.13 -6.95 1.77
C TRP A 100 -7.59 -7.38 1.64
N THR A 101 -8.50 -6.46 1.95
CA THR A 101 -9.92 -6.61 1.64
C THR A 101 -10.30 -5.55 0.63
N LEU A 102 -10.89 -5.99 -0.49
CA LEU A 102 -11.33 -5.13 -1.57
C LEU A 102 -12.86 -5.13 -1.60
N THR A 103 -13.45 -3.97 -1.36
CA THR A 103 -14.90 -3.79 -1.33
C THR A 103 -15.33 -2.91 -2.48
N ARG A 104 -16.17 -3.45 -3.38
CA ARG A 104 -16.78 -2.71 -4.48
C ARG A 104 -17.67 -1.59 -3.91
N GLN A 105 -17.58 -0.38 -4.44
CA GLN A 105 -18.50 0.73 -4.13
C GLN A 105 -19.39 1.01 -5.34
N GLY A 106 -20.34 0.12 -5.62
CA GLY A 106 -21.17 0.20 -6.83
C GLY A 106 -20.34 0.15 -8.12
N ASP A 107 -20.64 1.04 -9.06
CA ASP A 107 -19.85 1.22 -10.29
C ASP A 107 -18.64 2.13 -10.10
N ASP A 108 -18.45 2.67 -8.89
CA ASP A 108 -17.46 3.70 -8.66
C ASP A 108 -16.03 3.18 -8.47
N GLY A 109 -15.84 1.88 -8.28
CA GLY A 109 -14.52 1.27 -8.11
C GLY A 109 -14.42 0.50 -6.82
N TRP A 110 -13.21 0.43 -6.27
CA TRP A 110 -12.86 -0.43 -5.15
C TRP A 110 -12.27 0.37 -4.00
N LEU A 111 -12.79 0.14 -2.79
CA LEU A 111 -12.14 0.53 -1.53
C LEU A 111 -11.25 -0.61 -1.05
N TRP A 112 -10.09 -0.23 -0.53
CA TRP A 112 -9.05 -1.17 -0.11
C TRP A 112 -8.78 -0.97 1.37
N THR A 113 -9.01 -1.99 2.18
CA THR A 113 -8.62 -2.02 3.60
C THR A 113 -7.57 -3.09 3.85
N ASN A 114 -6.82 -2.95 4.94
CA ASN A 114 -5.72 -3.85 5.27
C ASN A 114 -6.02 -4.61 6.57
N GLY A 115 -5.69 -5.90 6.60
CA GLY A 115 -5.95 -6.79 7.73
C GLY A 115 -5.33 -6.32 9.06
N LEU A 116 -4.18 -5.64 9.01
CA LEU A 116 -3.51 -5.10 10.20
C LEU A 116 -4.23 -3.88 10.80
N LEU A 117 -4.87 -3.06 9.96
CA LEU A 117 -5.52 -1.81 10.38
C LEU A 117 -7.03 -1.95 10.55
N GLY A 118 -7.59 -3.09 10.15
CA GLY A 118 -9.03 -3.29 10.12
C GLY A 118 -9.70 -2.49 9.00
N ASN A 119 -11.02 -2.31 9.12
CA ASN A 119 -11.86 -1.73 8.06
C ASN A 119 -12.06 -0.21 8.19
N GLU A 120 -11.37 0.44 9.12
CA GLU A 120 -11.50 1.88 9.38
C GLU A 120 -10.45 2.71 8.64
N SER A 121 -9.50 2.06 7.95
CA SER A 121 -8.49 2.73 7.16
C SER A 121 -8.44 2.19 5.74
N TYR A 122 -8.34 3.12 4.79
CA TYR A 122 -8.39 2.89 3.36
C TYR A 122 -7.07 3.28 2.71
N LEU A 123 -6.63 2.52 1.72
CA LEU A 123 -5.55 2.95 0.84
C LEU A 123 -6.07 4.13 0.00
N ALA A 124 -5.44 5.28 0.13
CA ALA A 124 -5.88 6.51 -0.54
C ALA A 124 -4.70 7.34 -1.03
N LEU A 125 -4.97 8.19 -2.01
CA LEU A 125 -3.98 9.10 -2.58
C LEU A 125 -4.32 10.55 -2.19
N SER A 126 -3.39 11.23 -1.52
CA SER A 126 -3.56 12.67 -1.26
C SER A 126 -3.35 13.47 -2.56
N GLU A 127 -4.11 14.54 -2.77
CA GLU A 127 -4.17 15.27 -4.05
C GLU A 127 -2.80 15.72 -4.62
N LEU A 128 -1.85 16.01 -3.74
CA LEU A 128 -0.52 16.50 -4.12
C LEU A 128 0.57 15.45 -3.99
N ASN A 129 0.23 14.22 -3.55
CA ASN A 129 1.20 13.17 -3.32
C ASN A 129 1.08 12.09 -4.41
N THR A 130 2.21 11.51 -4.80
CA THR A 130 2.25 10.34 -5.68
C THR A 130 2.37 9.04 -4.87
N VAL A 131 2.77 9.14 -3.60
CA VAL A 131 2.87 7.99 -2.69
C VAL A 131 1.50 7.78 -2.04
N PRO A 132 0.82 6.64 -2.30
CA PRO A 132 -0.42 6.33 -1.63
C PRO A 132 -0.15 5.99 -0.16
N GLY A 133 -1.14 6.19 0.69
CA GLY A 133 -1.03 5.92 2.13
C GLY A 133 -2.35 5.47 2.72
N MET A 134 -2.28 4.91 3.92
CA MET A 134 -3.47 4.53 4.67
C MET A 134 -4.07 5.74 5.36
N GLN A 135 -5.36 5.97 5.13
CA GLN A 135 -6.11 7.12 5.63
C GLN A 135 -7.43 6.67 6.23
N THR A 136 -7.98 7.40 7.20
CA THR A 136 -9.30 7.11 7.78
C THR A 136 -10.44 7.70 6.95
N SER A 137 -10.15 8.70 6.11
CA SER A 137 -11.08 9.26 5.15
C SER A 137 -11.26 8.33 3.95
N LYS A 138 -12.47 8.30 3.39
CA LYS A 138 -12.76 7.64 2.11
C LYS A 138 -12.47 8.54 0.90
N GLU A 139 -12.18 9.82 1.15
CA GLU A 139 -11.82 10.77 0.10
C GLU A 139 -10.57 10.28 -0.64
N ASN A 140 -10.63 10.26 -1.98
CA ASN A 140 -9.55 9.77 -2.85
C ASN A 140 -9.08 8.33 -2.55
N ALA A 141 -9.94 7.51 -1.92
CA ALA A 141 -9.67 6.11 -1.60
C ALA A 141 -10.23 5.11 -2.64
N LEU A 142 -10.89 5.61 -3.69
CA LEU A 142 -11.46 4.78 -4.74
C LEU A 142 -10.41 4.47 -5.81
N TRP A 143 -10.25 3.19 -6.09
CA TRP A 143 -9.36 2.67 -7.11
C TRP A 143 -10.16 1.97 -8.20
N ASP A 144 -9.84 2.28 -9.45
CA ASP A 144 -10.32 1.53 -10.59
C ASP A 144 -9.33 0.41 -10.92
N ILE A 145 -9.82 -0.81 -11.13
CA ILE A 145 -8.97 -1.99 -11.35
C ILE A 145 -9.34 -2.58 -12.70
N GLN A 146 -8.38 -2.59 -13.61
CA GLN A 146 -8.59 -2.98 -15.00
C GLN A 146 -7.67 -4.15 -15.35
N VAL A 147 -8.17 -5.12 -16.11
CA VAL A 147 -7.33 -6.21 -16.65
C VAL A 147 -6.34 -5.61 -17.64
N ASN A 148 -5.06 -5.97 -17.53
CA ASN A 148 -4.05 -5.61 -18.52
C ASN A 148 -3.69 -6.82 -19.40
N PRO A 149 -4.34 -6.99 -20.56
CA PRO A 149 -4.06 -8.12 -21.45
C PRO A 149 -2.64 -8.10 -22.02
N SER A 150 -2.00 -6.92 -22.09
CA SER A 150 -0.65 -6.75 -22.64
C SER A 150 0.45 -7.30 -21.75
N ALA A 151 0.17 -7.53 -20.46
CA ALA A 151 1.12 -8.09 -19.51
C ALA A 151 1.21 -9.64 -19.55
N GLU A 152 0.45 -10.27 -20.46
CA GLU A 152 0.30 -11.73 -20.54
C GLU A 152 -0.22 -12.33 -19.22
N ARG A 153 -0.11 -13.65 -19.06
CA ARG A 153 -0.48 -14.35 -17.83
C ARG A 153 0.74 -14.52 -16.91
N PRO A 154 0.57 -14.61 -15.57
CA PRO A 154 1.66 -14.95 -14.68
C PRO A 154 2.34 -16.27 -15.09
N LYS A 155 3.65 -16.22 -15.33
CA LYS A 155 4.46 -17.38 -15.75
C LYS A 155 5.11 -18.10 -14.57
N ASP A 156 5.32 -17.39 -13.47
CA ASP A 156 5.91 -17.94 -12.25
C ASP A 156 4.87 -18.79 -11.51
N GLY A 157 5.15 -20.09 -11.34
CA GLY A 157 4.21 -21.01 -10.66
C GLY A 157 3.91 -20.60 -9.21
N GLY A 158 4.86 -19.93 -8.55
CA GLY A 158 4.65 -19.40 -7.20
C GLY A 158 3.55 -18.34 -7.13
N MET A 159 3.20 -17.70 -8.24
CA MET A 159 2.11 -16.72 -8.31
C MET A 159 0.72 -17.36 -8.09
N PHE A 160 0.62 -18.69 -8.11
CA PHE A 160 -0.62 -19.44 -7.87
C PHE A 160 -0.59 -20.24 -6.56
N THR A 161 0.49 -20.15 -5.81
CA THR A 161 0.66 -20.90 -4.57
C THR A 161 0.09 -20.15 -3.38
N ASP A 162 -0.59 -20.89 -2.52
CA ASP A 162 -1.09 -20.41 -1.23
C ASP A 162 0.05 -19.83 -0.40
N VAL A 163 -0.22 -18.72 0.29
CA VAL A 163 0.75 -18.11 1.19
C VAL A 163 0.78 -18.87 2.51
N PRO A 164 1.96 -19.31 2.98
CA PRO A 164 2.08 -20.04 4.23
C PRO A 164 1.80 -19.15 5.45
N ASN A 165 1.43 -19.79 6.56
CA ASN A 165 1.19 -19.12 7.85
C ASN A 165 0.10 -18.04 7.78
N PHE A 166 -1.00 -18.31 7.07
CA PHE A 166 -2.16 -17.42 7.00
C PHE A 166 -2.69 -17.08 8.40
N GLU A 167 -2.55 -15.81 8.80
CA GLU A 167 -3.05 -15.31 10.07
C GLU A 167 -4.54 -14.96 9.96
N VAL A 168 -5.35 -15.43 10.91
CA VAL A 168 -6.75 -15.02 11.01
C VAL A 168 -6.83 -13.88 12.01
N ALA A 169 -7.39 -12.74 11.59
CA ALA A 169 -7.62 -11.62 12.51
C ALA A 169 -8.53 -12.07 13.64
N THR A 170 -7.99 -12.16 14.87
CA THR A 170 -8.79 -12.42 16.05
C THR A 170 -9.69 -11.21 16.25
N THR A 171 -10.96 -11.34 15.87
CA THR A 171 -11.95 -10.31 16.20
C THR A 171 -12.12 -10.37 17.70
N SER A 172 -11.41 -9.50 18.41
CA SER A 172 -11.63 -9.27 19.84
C SER A 172 -13.06 -8.80 19.96
N THR A 173 -13.95 -9.76 20.15
CA THR A 173 -15.35 -9.48 20.43
C THR A 173 -15.30 -8.82 21.80
N SER A 174 -15.31 -7.50 21.79
CA SER A 174 -15.60 -6.69 22.96
C SER A 174 -17.00 -7.11 23.39
N SER A 175 -17.08 -8.17 24.18
CA SER A 175 -18.26 -8.51 24.94
C SER A 175 -18.39 -7.37 25.94
N SER A 176 -19.01 -6.28 25.49
CA SER A 176 -19.63 -5.32 26.39
C SER A 176 -20.65 -6.12 27.17
N MET A 177 -20.21 -6.68 28.30
CA MET A 177 -21.10 -7.18 29.31
C MET A 177 -21.88 -5.95 29.77
N SER A 178 -23.05 -5.72 29.16
CA SER A 178 -24.07 -4.87 29.73
C SER A 178 -24.41 -5.48 31.08
N SER A 179 -23.76 -5.01 32.13
CA SER A 179 -24.14 -5.27 33.51
C SER A 179 -25.50 -4.62 33.69
N THR A 180 -26.55 -5.39 33.47
CA THR A 180 -27.92 -5.02 33.82
C THR A 180 -27.97 -4.92 35.34
N SER A 181 -27.82 -3.72 35.88
CA SER A 181 -28.04 -3.43 37.29
C SER A 181 -29.52 -3.66 37.61
N LEU A 182 -29.82 -4.87 38.11
CA LEU A 182 -31.11 -5.19 38.72
C LEU A 182 -31.32 -4.24 39.91
N THR A 183 -32.21 -3.27 39.72
CA THR A 183 -32.62 -2.35 40.78
C THR A 183 -33.75 -3.04 41.56
N SER A 184 -33.42 -3.55 42.75
CA SER A 184 -34.42 -4.13 43.66
C SER A 184 -35.35 -3.02 44.17
N ALA A 185 -36.63 -3.11 43.81
CA ALA A 185 -37.70 -2.28 44.37
C ALA A 185 -37.93 -2.66 45.84
N SER A 186 -37.74 -1.68 46.73
CA SER A 186 -38.22 -1.72 48.12
C SER A 186 -39.24 -0.62 48.31
N THR A 187 -40.42 -1.00 48.79
CA THR A 187 -41.63 -0.18 48.92
C THR A 187 -41.78 0.44 50.32
N SER A 188 -42.16 1.74 50.33
CA SER A 188 -43.04 2.46 51.31
C SER A 188 -42.42 3.08 52.60
N PRO A 189 -43.03 4.13 53.21
CA PRO A 189 -43.74 5.29 52.62
C PRO A 189 -43.52 6.67 53.37
N THR A 190 -44.02 7.75 52.74
CA THR A 190 -44.60 9.01 53.31
C THR A 190 -43.73 10.14 53.92
N GLN A 191 -44.12 11.37 53.49
CA GLN A 191 -44.01 12.73 54.08
C GLN A 191 -42.93 13.63 53.45
N SER A 192 -43.15 14.91 53.13
CA SER A 192 -44.31 15.76 52.86
C SER A 192 -43.76 17.11 52.33
N LEU A 193 -44.51 17.77 51.44
CA LEU A 193 -44.56 19.22 51.17
C LEU A 193 -43.27 20.02 50.85
N GLY A 194 -43.24 20.60 49.65
CA GLY A 194 -42.35 21.70 49.29
C GLY A 194 -42.41 22.09 47.80
N ASN A 195 -43.51 22.72 47.37
CA ASN A 195 -43.57 23.56 46.16
C ASN A 195 -42.99 24.96 46.48
N PRO A 196 -42.69 25.87 45.52
CA PRO A 196 -42.82 25.78 44.04
C PRO A 196 -41.61 26.36 43.26
N ASN A 197 -41.75 26.35 41.92
CA ASN A 197 -41.05 27.17 40.92
C ASN A 197 -39.58 26.86 40.64
N ASP A 198 -39.32 26.29 39.46
CA ASP A 198 -38.53 27.06 38.49
C ASP A 198 -38.89 26.70 37.04
N ASN A 199 -39.25 27.74 36.29
CA ASN A 199 -39.41 27.73 34.85
C ASN A 199 -38.04 27.84 34.21
N ASN A 200 -37.60 26.86 33.41
CA ASN A 200 -36.60 27.15 32.38
C ASN A 200 -36.78 26.26 31.14
N PRO A 201 -37.01 26.84 29.94
CA PRO A 201 -37.18 26.09 28.71
C PRO A 201 -35.86 25.87 27.98
N GLY A 202 -35.70 24.68 27.40
CA GLY A 202 -35.04 24.51 26.10
C GLY A 202 -33.51 24.63 26.06
N GLY A 203 -32.80 23.60 26.53
CA GLY A 203 -31.40 23.37 26.17
C GLY A 203 -31.28 22.81 24.76
N LYS A 204 -30.94 23.66 23.78
CA LYS A 204 -30.39 23.23 22.48
C LYS A 204 -28.91 22.89 22.68
N SER A 205 -28.54 21.63 22.48
CA SER A 205 -27.15 21.18 22.47
C SER A 205 -26.43 21.73 21.24
N ALA A 206 -25.68 22.82 21.42
CA ALA A 206 -24.70 23.30 20.46
C ALA A 206 -23.34 22.65 20.78
N ASN A 207 -22.81 21.88 19.82
CA ASN A 207 -21.45 21.36 19.87
C ASN A 207 -20.45 22.51 19.69
N GLY A 208 -19.95 23.04 20.80
CA GLY A 208 -18.89 24.04 20.82
C GLY A 208 -17.53 23.41 20.57
N ILE A 209 -16.92 23.74 19.42
CA ILE A 209 -15.48 23.60 19.19
C ILE A 209 -14.80 24.71 19.99
N SER A 210 -13.87 24.33 20.86
CA SER A 210 -13.17 25.24 21.75
C SER A 210 -12.41 26.32 20.97
N THR A 211 -12.75 27.58 21.23
CA THR A 211 -12.23 28.82 20.63
C THR A 211 -10.78 29.21 20.96
N PRO A 212 -9.98 28.61 21.88
CA PRO A 212 -8.65 29.18 22.16
C PRO A 212 -7.56 28.84 21.12
N ALA A 213 -7.85 28.15 20.00
CA ALA A 213 -6.85 27.80 18.98
C ALA A 213 -6.79 28.74 17.76
N ILE A 214 -7.79 29.62 17.54
CA ILE A 214 -7.92 30.42 16.31
C ILE A 214 -7.24 31.81 16.42
N ALA A 215 -6.85 32.25 17.61
CA ALA A 215 -6.34 33.61 17.83
C ALA A 215 -4.83 33.82 17.50
N GLY A 216 -4.11 32.81 16.99
CA GLY A 216 -2.63 32.86 16.88
C GLY A 216 -2.03 33.17 15.50
N ILE A 217 -2.78 33.09 14.39
CA ILE A 217 -2.18 33.08 13.03
C ILE A 217 -2.31 34.41 12.27
N ALA A 218 -3.02 35.40 12.81
CA ALA A 218 -3.38 36.60 12.03
C ALA A 218 -2.20 37.56 11.70
N ILE A 219 -1.05 37.47 12.38
CA ILE A 219 0.03 38.48 12.23
C ILE A 219 1.30 37.91 11.54
N GLY A 220 1.40 36.59 11.34
CA GLY A 220 2.62 35.96 10.79
C GLY A 220 2.70 35.91 9.25
N GLY A 221 1.61 36.18 8.54
CA GLY A 221 1.48 35.86 7.11
C GLY A 221 2.45 36.60 6.18
N VAL A 222 2.67 37.90 6.42
CA VAL A 222 3.49 38.73 5.50
C VAL A 222 4.97 38.37 5.60
N GLY A 223 5.49 38.10 6.81
CA GLY A 223 6.89 37.69 6.99
C GLY A 223 7.19 36.32 6.38
N PHE A 224 6.25 35.38 6.47
CA PHE A 224 6.41 34.03 5.92
C PHE A 224 6.50 34.03 4.38
N ILE A 225 5.70 34.85 3.70
CA ILE A 225 5.75 34.97 2.23
C ILE A 225 7.10 35.50 1.76
N VAL A 226 7.68 36.50 2.45
CA VAL A 226 9.00 37.05 2.09
C VAL A 226 10.11 36.01 2.27
N ILE A 227 10.06 35.21 3.35
CA ILE A 227 11.04 34.14 3.61
C ILE A 227 10.92 33.02 2.56
N CYS A 228 9.70 32.60 2.21
CA CYS A 228 9.47 31.59 1.16
C CYS A 228 9.96 32.07 -0.22
N ALA A 229 9.69 33.33 -0.58
CA ALA A 229 10.17 33.89 -1.85
C ALA A 229 11.70 33.96 -1.91
N ALA A 230 12.36 34.34 -0.82
CA ALA A 230 13.83 34.37 -0.72
C ALA A 230 14.45 32.97 -0.87
N LEU A 231 13.85 31.95 -0.25
CA LEU A 231 14.29 30.55 -0.37
C LEU A 231 14.18 30.02 -1.81
N VAL A 232 13.05 30.23 -2.47
CA VAL A 232 12.85 29.82 -3.87
C VAL A 232 13.85 30.52 -4.79
N PHE A 233 14.08 31.82 -4.61
CA PHE A 233 15.05 32.58 -5.39
C PHE A 233 16.47 32.04 -5.22
N PHE A 234 16.89 31.75 -3.98
CA PHE A 234 18.24 31.26 -3.69
C PHE A 234 18.48 29.86 -4.28
N LEU A 235 17.50 28.96 -4.19
CA LEU A 235 17.58 27.61 -4.75
C LEU A 235 17.57 27.60 -6.30
N CYS A 236 16.79 28.49 -6.92
CA CYS A 236 16.77 28.60 -8.39
C CYS A 236 18.05 29.25 -8.95
N ARG A 237 18.68 30.17 -8.20
CA ARG A 237 19.91 30.84 -8.62
C ARG A 237 21.12 29.88 -8.70
N GLY A 238 21.16 28.85 -7.86
CA GLY A 238 22.25 27.85 -7.86
C GLY A 238 22.22 26.90 -9.08
N ARG A 239 21.06 26.70 -9.70
CA ARG A 239 20.89 25.72 -10.79
C ARG A 239 21.32 26.23 -12.18
N ARG A 240 21.50 27.55 -12.37
CA ARG A 240 21.82 28.13 -13.68
C ARG A 240 23.30 28.08 -14.11
N ARG A 241 24.19 27.45 -13.32
CA ARG A 241 25.65 27.42 -13.62
C ARG A 241 26.19 26.08 -14.14
N LYS A 242 25.34 25.13 -14.55
CA LYS A 242 25.79 23.81 -15.06
C LYS A 242 25.21 23.47 -16.43
N GLY A 243 25.34 24.39 -17.39
CA GLY A 243 24.73 24.23 -18.71
C GLY A 243 25.54 24.83 -19.85
N GLU A 244 26.85 24.61 -19.90
CA GLU A 244 27.67 24.88 -21.10
C GLU A 244 28.94 24.02 -21.03
N ASP A 245 28.85 22.77 -21.50
CA ASP A 245 29.97 22.02 -22.08
C ASP A 245 29.53 20.61 -22.47
N LYS A 246 28.87 20.46 -23.63
CA LYS A 246 28.91 19.23 -24.42
C LYS A 246 28.86 19.55 -25.92
N GLY A 247 30.05 19.75 -26.48
CA GLY A 247 30.54 18.99 -27.63
C GLY A 247 29.78 19.10 -28.95
N LYS A 248 30.18 20.07 -29.78
CA LYS A 248 30.05 19.98 -31.25
C LYS A 248 31.02 18.92 -31.80
N GLY A 249 30.61 17.66 -31.78
CA GLY A 249 31.26 16.60 -32.56
C GLY A 249 30.70 16.54 -33.97
N LYS A 250 31.38 17.16 -34.94
CA LYS A 250 31.10 17.00 -36.38
C LYS A 250 31.58 15.61 -36.83
N GLY A 251 30.71 14.61 -36.78
CA GLY A 251 30.91 13.30 -37.40
C GLY A 251 30.32 13.28 -38.82
N LYS A 252 31.15 12.99 -39.81
CA LYS A 252 30.81 12.90 -41.24
C LYS A 252 29.80 11.76 -41.48
N ARG A 253 28.82 12.01 -42.36
CA ARG A 253 27.90 11.01 -42.92
C ARG A 253 28.67 10.03 -43.82
N PRO A 254 28.51 8.71 -43.68
CA PRO A 254 28.72 7.78 -44.78
C PRO A 254 27.50 7.84 -45.71
N VAL A 255 27.76 8.09 -46.98
CA VAL A 255 26.83 7.83 -48.08
C VAL A 255 26.68 6.32 -48.19
N VAL A 256 25.45 5.80 -48.10
CA VAL A 256 25.13 4.40 -48.42
C VAL A 256 24.06 4.40 -49.52
N PRO A 257 24.28 3.64 -50.61
CA PRO A 257 23.49 3.71 -51.83
C PRO A 257 22.16 2.95 -51.70
N GLU A 258 21.15 3.60 -52.29
CA GLU A 258 20.13 3.06 -53.19
C GLU A 258 19.97 1.53 -53.31
N LYS A 259 18.75 1.09 -52.92
CA LYS A 259 17.94 -0.03 -53.38
C LYS A 259 18.64 -1.30 -53.89
N VAL A 260 18.48 -2.37 -53.10
CA VAL A 260 18.42 -3.75 -53.61
C VAL A 260 17.20 -4.40 -52.98
N ASP A 261 16.16 -4.60 -53.79
CA ASP A 261 15.11 -5.58 -53.53
C ASP A 261 15.75 -6.96 -53.68
N ASN A 262 15.78 -7.77 -52.62
CA ASN A 262 16.00 -9.21 -52.71
C ASN A 262 15.59 -9.89 -51.40
N GLU A 263 14.35 -10.38 -51.40
CA GLU A 263 14.00 -11.78 -51.19
C GLU A 263 15.18 -12.75 -50.98
N TYR A 264 15.75 -12.82 -49.77
CA TYR A 264 16.39 -14.02 -49.19
C TYR A 264 16.90 -13.70 -47.78
N TYR A 265 16.23 -14.16 -46.73
CA TYR A 265 16.87 -14.73 -45.54
C TYR A 265 15.83 -15.48 -44.70
N ARG A 266 15.60 -16.71 -45.15
CA ARG A 266 15.37 -17.86 -44.29
C ARG A 266 16.62 -17.96 -43.41
N HIS A 267 16.56 -17.42 -42.20
CA HIS A 267 17.59 -17.66 -41.20
C HIS A 267 17.45 -19.11 -40.74
N GLU A 268 18.27 -19.98 -41.33
CA GLU A 268 18.67 -21.21 -40.68
C GLU A 268 19.22 -20.86 -39.30
N ALA A 269 18.64 -21.46 -38.27
CA ALA A 269 19.07 -21.31 -36.90
C ALA A 269 20.53 -21.79 -36.79
N PRO A 270 21.44 -21.01 -36.19
CA PRO A 270 22.81 -21.46 -35.96
C PRO A 270 22.81 -22.70 -35.09
N ALA A 271 23.65 -23.65 -35.48
CA ALA A 271 23.87 -24.91 -34.80
C ALA A 271 24.07 -24.72 -33.29
N ARG A 272 23.38 -25.59 -32.55
CA ARG A 272 23.49 -25.81 -31.11
C ARG A 272 24.96 -25.98 -30.73
N VAL A 273 25.56 -24.95 -30.12
CA VAL A 273 26.80 -25.11 -29.37
C VAL A 273 26.42 -25.84 -28.09
N GLU A 274 26.70 -27.14 -28.04
CA GLU A 274 26.72 -27.91 -26.81
C GLU A 274 27.85 -27.37 -25.93
N LEU A 275 27.51 -26.43 -25.04
CA LEU A 275 28.36 -26.12 -23.90
C LEU A 275 28.31 -27.34 -22.97
N SER A 276 29.35 -28.17 -23.06
CA SER A 276 29.70 -29.15 -22.05
C SER A 276 30.00 -28.41 -20.75
N SER A 277 29.02 -28.35 -19.86
CA SER A 277 29.21 -27.95 -18.48
C SER A 277 29.90 -29.10 -17.74
N GLU A 278 31.21 -29.19 -17.90
CA GLU A 278 32.09 -29.84 -16.92
C GLU A 278 32.07 -28.93 -15.68
N ALA A 279 31.06 -29.12 -14.83
CA ALA A 279 31.00 -28.51 -13.52
C ALA A 279 32.09 -29.16 -12.67
N THR A 280 33.26 -28.52 -12.62
CA THR A 280 34.31 -28.84 -11.66
C THR A 280 33.77 -28.51 -10.27
N LEU A 281 33.33 -29.56 -9.60
CA LEU A 281 32.82 -29.58 -8.23
C LEU A 281 34.00 -29.32 -7.29
N ALA A 282 34.27 -28.04 -7.01
CA ALA A 282 35.17 -27.67 -5.92
C ALA A 282 34.40 -27.79 -4.60
N GLU A 283 34.44 -28.99 -4.04
CA GLU A 283 34.18 -29.29 -2.63
C GLU A 283 35.04 -28.35 -1.75
N MET A 284 34.41 -27.37 -1.10
CA MET A 284 35.00 -26.72 0.07
C MET A 284 34.36 -27.34 1.30
N GLU A 285 35.01 -28.39 1.83
CA GLU A 285 34.76 -28.88 3.19
C GLU A 285 35.08 -27.76 4.20
N ALA A 286 34.03 -27.11 4.70
CA ALA A 286 34.12 -26.23 5.85
C ALA A 286 33.92 -27.05 7.13
N SER A 287 34.96 -27.79 7.54
CA SER A 287 35.05 -28.31 8.90
C SER A 287 35.36 -27.15 9.84
N ARG A 288 34.35 -26.69 10.57
CA ARG A 288 34.52 -25.85 11.76
C ARG A 288 33.93 -26.59 12.94
N GLU A 289 34.81 -27.13 13.77
CA GLU A 289 34.43 -27.70 15.06
C GLU A 289 33.77 -26.64 15.96
N PRO A 290 32.74 -27.02 16.73
CA PRO A 290 32.15 -26.15 17.73
C PRO A 290 33.13 -25.97 18.90
N VAL A 291 33.52 -24.73 19.17
CA VAL A 291 34.25 -24.36 20.39
C VAL A 291 33.28 -24.47 21.57
N GLU A 292 33.47 -25.51 22.39
CA GLU A 292 32.77 -25.65 23.67
C GLU A 292 33.20 -24.54 24.65
N LEU A 293 32.26 -23.69 25.02
CA LEU A 293 32.45 -22.68 26.06
C LEU A 293 32.31 -23.35 27.43
N LEU A 294 33.42 -23.42 28.15
CA LEU A 294 33.46 -23.88 29.54
C LEU A 294 32.61 -22.98 30.46
N PRO A 295 31.88 -23.56 31.42
CA PRO A 295 31.06 -22.79 32.35
C PRO A 295 31.94 -21.96 33.31
N SER A 296 31.55 -20.69 33.48
CA SER A 296 32.22 -19.75 34.37
C SER A 296 31.97 -20.08 35.86
N PRO A 297 32.95 -19.89 36.75
CA PRO A 297 32.80 -20.18 38.18
C PRO A 297 31.86 -19.20 38.86
N VAL A 298 30.87 -19.74 39.57
CA VAL A 298 29.95 -19.02 40.44
C VAL A 298 30.71 -18.48 41.65
N LYS A 299 30.88 -17.15 41.72
CA LYS A 299 31.35 -16.47 42.94
C LYS A 299 30.23 -16.46 43.98
N GLY A 300 30.34 -17.33 44.98
CA GLY A 300 29.55 -17.24 46.21
C GLY A 300 29.90 -15.96 46.97
N ARG A 301 28.86 -15.22 47.38
CA ARG A 301 28.95 -14.21 48.44
C ARG A 301 28.67 -14.91 49.76
N GLN A 302 29.62 -14.83 50.68
CA GLN A 302 29.37 -14.86 52.13
C GLN A 302 29.07 -13.43 52.59
#